data_AF-A0ABD3BJQ4-F1
#
_entry.id   AF-A0ABD3BJQ4-F1
#
_cell.length_a   1.000
_cell.length_b   1.000
_cell.length_c   1.000
_cell.angle_alpha   90.00
_cell.angle_beta   90.00
_cell.angle_gamma   90.00
#
_symmetry.space_group_name_H-M   'P 1'
#
loop_
_entity.id
_entity.type
_entity.pdbx_description
1 polymer ?
#
loop_
_entity_poly.entity_id
_entity_poly.type
_entity_poly.pdbx_seq_one_letter_code
_entity_poly.pdbx_strand_id
1 'polypeptide(L)'
;MLATLGSLTVGRMAHRRHMARRRKVELIDGSSYLGQPLPFSISTLILIEVLVIGYIEFQRNAELDPESRLYPGGSYFDPLGLAADPKKKSLLQLAEIKHARLAMVAFLALRSRPLLLVKAHSTTGLPT
;
A
#
# COMPACT_ATOMS: atom_id res chain seq x y z
N MET A 1 -5.16 2.71 -2.24
CA MET A 1 -5.85 1.41 -2.36
C MET A 1 -4.99 0.24 -1.89
N LEU A 2 -3.77 0.06 -2.41
CA LEU A 2 -2.89 -1.05 -2.02
C LEU A 2 -2.59 -1.08 -0.53
N ALA A 3 -2.27 0.09 0.05
CA ALA A 3 -1.97 0.21 1.48
C ALA A 3 -3.14 -0.16 2.40
N THR A 4 -4.37 0.22 2.04
CA THR A 4 -5.57 -0.10 2.83
C THR A 4 -5.90 -1.58 2.78
N LEU A 5 -5.82 -2.18 1.59
CA LEU A 5 -6.07 -3.62 1.43
C LEU A 5 -4.98 -4.43 2.15
N GLY A 6 -3.71 -4.10 1.94
CA GLY A 6 -2.60 -4.74 2.64
C GLY A 6 -2.73 -4.65 4.16
N SER A 7 -3.17 -3.51 4.70
CA SER A 7 -3.47 -3.33 6.13
C SER A 7 -4.54 -4.29 6.64
N LEU A 8 -5.58 -4.51 5.86
CA LEU A 8 -6.67 -5.39 6.25
C LEU A 8 -6.27 -6.86 6.11
N THR A 9 -5.64 -7.24 5.01
CA THR A 9 -5.23 -8.62 4.74
C THR A 9 -4.21 -9.10 5.78
N VAL A 10 -3.22 -8.28 6.11
CA VAL A 10 -2.25 -8.59 7.16
C VAL A 10 -2.93 -8.63 8.53
N GLY A 11 -3.84 -7.69 8.82
CA GLY A 11 -4.57 -7.69 10.09
C GLY A 11 -5.44 -8.92 10.29
N ARG A 12 -6.03 -9.45 9.21
CA ARG A 12 -6.85 -10.67 9.22
C ARG A 12 -6.02 -11.96 9.26
N MET A 13 -4.94 -12.03 8.49
CA MET A 13 -4.10 -13.24 8.40
C MET A 13 -3.12 -13.38 9.57
N ALA A 14 -2.64 -12.27 10.15
CA ALA A 14 -1.62 -12.28 11.20
C ALA A 14 -2.17 -12.07 12.62
N HIS A 15 -3.45 -12.42 12.85
CA HIS A 15 -4.22 -12.38 14.10
C HIS A 15 -3.70 -11.35 15.14
N ARG A 16 -4.26 -10.13 15.11
CA ARG A 16 -4.02 -9.01 16.07
C ARG A 16 -2.73 -8.17 15.93
N ARG A 17 -2.01 -8.22 14.81
CA ARG A 17 -0.91 -7.27 14.56
C ARG A 17 -1.36 -6.09 13.67
N HIS A 18 -1.69 -4.96 14.30
CA HIS A 18 -1.94 -3.71 13.59
C HIS A 18 -0.69 -3.21 12.87
N MET A 19 -0.86 -2.57 11.70
CA MET A 19 0.21 -2.02 10.87
C MET A 19 1.24 -1.17 11.63
N ALA A 20 0.82 -0.43 12.66
CA ALA A 20 1.70 0.39 13.48
C ALA A 20 2.64 -0.44 14.40
N ARG A 21 2.19 -1.62 14.87
CA ARG A 21 3.04 -2.52 15.69
C ARG A 21 3.94 -3.39 14.81
N ARG A 22 3.63 -3.53 13.52
CA ARG A 22 4.37 -4.42 12.61
C ARG A 22 5.82 -3.96 12.35
N ARG A 23 6.05 -2.65 12.22
CA ARG A 23 7.40 -2.10 12.04
C ARG A 23 8.35 -2.46 13.20
N LYS A 24 7.83 -2.58 14.43
CA LYS A 24 8.66 -2.96 15.59
C LYS A 24 9.02 -4.44 15.58
N VAL A 25 8.10 -5.33 15.19
CA VAL A 25 8.38 -6.77 15.16
C VAL A 25 9.33 -7.15 14.03
N GLU A 26 9.28 -6.49 12.87
CA GLU A 26 10.24 -6.76 11.79
C GLU A 26 11.64 -6.19 12.08
N LEU A 27 11.74 -5.20 12.97
CA LEU A 27 13.01 -4.66 13.46
C LEU A 27 13.67 -5.56 14.51
N ILE A 28 12.87 -6.30 15.30
CA ILE A 28 13.33 -7.11 16.44
C ILE A 28 13.43 -8.60 16.07
N ASP A 29 12.41 -9.16 15.43
CA ASP A 29 12.27 -10.59 15.12
C ASP A 29 12.81 -10.96 13.72
N GLY A 30 13.24 -9.96 12.93
CA GLY A 30 13.72 -10.14 11.56
C GLY A 30 12.61 -10.11 10.50
N SER A 31 13.03 -9.96 9.24
CA SER A 31 12.11 -9.82 8.10
C SER A 31 11.35 -11.13 7.84
N SER A 32 10.02 -11.05 7.84
CA SER A 32 9.13 -12.21 7.65
C SER A 32 7.95 -11.87 6.74
N TYR A 33 7.56 -12.82 5.88
CA TYR A 33 6.37 -12.71 5.03
C TYR A 33 5.47 -13.94 5.21
N LEU A 34 4.19 -13.71 5.55
CA LEU A 34 3.23 -14.79 5.89
C LEU A 34 3.74 -15.77 6.96
N GLY A 35 4.60 -15.31 7.86
CA GLY A 35 5.20 -16.13 8.92
C GLY A 35 6.43 -16.94 8.50
N GLN A 36 6.85 -16.85 7.24
CA GLN A 36 8.10 -17.45 6.76
C GLN A 36 9.26 -16.43 6.89
N PRO A 37 10.42 -16.83 7.43
CA PRO A 37 11.57 -15.94 7.57
C PRO A 37 12.23 -15.68 6.20
N LEU A 38 12.64 -14.44 5.97
CA LEU A 38 13.36 -14.02 4.77
C LEU A 38 14.84 -13.76 5.09
N PRO A 39 15.79 -14.20 4.25
CA PRO A 39 17.22 -14.07 4.50
C PRO A 39 17.77 -12.67 4.12
N PHE A 40 17.00 -11.61 4.39
CA PHE A 40 17.38 -10.23 4.07
C PHE A 40 17.46 -9.38 5.34
N SER A 41 18.51 -8.57 5.46
CA SER A 41 18.64 -7.60 6.55
C SER A 41 17.92 -6.30 6.20
N ILE A 42 17.54 -5.53 7.23
CA ILE A 42 16.80 -4.27 7.05
C ILE A 42 17.60 -3.27 6.21
N SER A 43 18.92 -3.20 6.42
CA SER A 43 19.80 -2.34 5.62
C SER A 43 19.80 -2.74 4.15
N THR A 44 19.82 -4.04 3.85
CA THR A 44 19.73 -4.51 2.45
C THR A 44 18.35 -4.25 1.83
N LEU A 45 17.27 -4.39 2.60
CA LEU A 45 15.92 -4.09 2.14
C LEU A 45 15.76 -2.61 1.78
N ILE A 46 16.26 -1.70 2.62
CA ILE A 46 16.24 -0.26 2.36
C ILE A 46 17.02 0.06 1.07
N LEU A 47 18.20 -0.54 0.88
CA LEU A 47 19.00 -0.31 -0.32
C LEU A 47 18.29 -0.78 -1.59
N ILE A 48 17.74 -2.00 -1.56
CA ILE A 48 16.97 -2.55 -2.67
C ILE A 48 15.75 -1.67 -2.97
N GLU A 49 15.03 -1.23 -1.94
CA GLU A 49 13.86 -0.36 -2.10
C GLU A 49 14.22 0.97 -2.77
N VAL A 50 15.23 1.66 -2.27
CA VAL A 50 15.64 2.97 -2.81
C VAL A 50 16.13 2.83 -4.26
N LEU A 51 16.92 1.79 -4.57
CA LEU A 51 17.41 1.57 -5.93
C LEU A 51 16.28 1.23 -6.91
N VAL A 52 15.41 0.28 -6.54
CA VAL A 52 14.34 -0.21 -7.42
C VAL A 52 13.25 0.83 -7.59
N ILE A 53 12.73 1.40 -6.50
CA ILE A 53 11.69 2.43 -6.58
C ILE A 53 12.25 3.70 -7.19
N GLY A 54 13.50 4.07 -6.88
CA GLY A 54 14.18 5.20 -7.51
C GLY A 54 14.27 5.05 -9.03
N TYR A 55 14.69 3.87 -9.51
CA TYR A 55 14.75 3.58 -10.94
C TYR A 55 13.36 3.61 -11.61
N ILE A 56 12.33 3.03 -10.97
CA ILE A 56 10.97 3.01 -11.51
C ILE A 56 10.37 4.42 -11.56
N GLU A 57 10.54 5.23 -10.51
CA GLU A 57 10.05 6.61 -10.46
C GLU A 57 10.75 7.50 -11.50
N PHE A 58 12.05 7.26 -11.74
CA PHE A 58 12.78 7.94 -12.80
C PHE A 58 12.21 7.60 -14.18
N GLN A 59 11.97 6.32 -14.46
CA GLN A 59 11.34 5.86 -15.70
C GLN A 59 9.92 6.42 -15.87
N ARG A 60 9.13 6.44 -14.78
CA ARG A 60 7.78 7.02 -14.79
C ARG A 60 7.78 8.51 -15.11
N ASN A 61 8.82 9.23 -14.71
CA ASN A 61 8.93 10.66 -14.95
C ASN A 61 9.52 11.01 -16.33
N ALA A 62 10.13 10.04 -17.03
CA ALA A 62 10.70 10.25 -18.36
C ALA A 62 9.64 10.48 -19.45
N GLU A 63 8.42 9.97 -19.25
CA GLU A 63 7.30 10.21 -20.16
C GLU A 63 6.78 11.64 -20.03
N LEU A 64 6.56 12.35 -21.14
CA LEU A 64 6.17 13.77 -21.13
C LEU A 64 4.70 13.99 -21.47
N ASP A 65 4.07 13.04 -22.15
CA ASP A 65 2.68 13.15 -22.53
C ASP A 65 1.75 12.95 -21.31
N PRO A 66 0.86 13.91 -21.00
CA PRO A 66 0.04 13.86 -19.78
C PRO A 66 -0.93 12.68 -19.75
N GLU A 67 -1.43 12.24 -20.91
CA GLU A 67 -2.38 11.14 -21.01
C GLU A 67 -1.71 9.79 -20.76
N SER A 68 -0.55 9.54 -21.37
CA SER A 68 0.26 8.33 -21.12
C SER A 68 0.91 8.31 -19.73
N ARG A 69 1.22 9.47 -19.12
CA ARG A 69 1.64 9.54 -17.72
C ARG A 69 0.55 9.06 -16.75
N LEU A 70 -0.72 9.31 -17.06
CA LEU A 70 -1.86 8.96 -16.22
C LEU A 70 -2.41 7.56 -16.53
N TYR A 71 -2.45 7.20 -17.81
CA TYR A 71 -2.93 5.91 -18.31
C TYR A 71 -1.90 5.35 -19.33
N PRO A 72 -0.78 4.79 -18.86
CA PRO A 72 0.30 4.33 -19.73
C PRO A 72 -0.14 3.21 -20.69
N GLY A 73 -1.17 2.45 -20.34
CA GLY A 73 -1.80 1.46 -21.21
C GLY A 73 -0.81 0.45 -21.81
N GLY A 74 -1.09 -0.01 -23.04
CA GLY A 74 -0.24 -0.93 -23.78
C GLY A 74 -0.20 -2.35 -23.20
N SER A 75 0.63 -3.21 -23.81
CA SER A 75 0.73 -4.63 -23.43
C SER A 75 1.35 -4.88 -22.05
N TYR A 76 1.99 -3.87 -21.45
CA TYR A 76 2.64 -4.00 -20.15
C TYR A 76 1.71 -3.66 -18.98
N PHE A 77 0.85 -2.64 -19.11
CA PHE A 77 -0.06 -2.21 -18.03
C PHE A 77 -1.53 -2.57 -18.28
N ASP A 78 -1.94 -2.83 -19.52
CA ASP A 78 -3.25 -3.39 -19.88
C ASP A 78 -3.11 -4.60 -20.82
N PRO A 79 -2.51 -5.72 -20.36
CA PRO A 79 -2.36 -6.92 -21.18
C PRO A 79 -3.70 -7.56 -21.57
N LEU A 80 -4.79 -7.25 -20.84
CA LEU A 80 -6.13 -7.78 -21.10
C LEU A 80 -6.97 -6.86 -22.01
N GLY A 81 -6.46 -5.69 -22.39
CA GLY A 81 -7.11 -4.75 -23.31
C GLY A 81 -8.48 -4.25 -22.84
N LEU A 82 -8.72 -4.21 -21.53
CA LEU A 82 -10.03 -3.88 -20.96
C LEU A 82 -10.42 -2.41 -21.20
N ALA A 83 -9.42 -1.55 -21.45
CA ALA A 83 -9.62 -0.14 -21.75
C ALA A 83 -9.53 0.21 -23.25
N ALA A 84 -9.57 -0.79 -24.15
CA ALA A 84 -9.51 -0.56 -25.60
C ALA A 84 -10.75 0.20 -26.14
N ASP A 85 -11.94 -0.04 -25.57
CA ASP A 85 -13.17 0.66 -25.94
C ASP A 85 -13.28 2.02 -25.23
N PRO A 86 -13.43 3.15 -25.94
CA PRO A 86 -13.46 4.49 -25.33
C PRO A 86 -14.64 4.69 -24.37
N LYS A 87 -15.78 4.02 -24.63
CA LYS A 87 -16.96 4.05 -23.75
C LYS A 87 -16.76 3.26 -22.44
N LYS A 88 -15.99 2.16 -22.47
CA LYS A 88 -15.67 1.39 -21.27
C LYS A 88 -14.53 2.04 -20.50
N LYS A 89 -13.56 2.63 -21.20
CA LYS A 89 -12.45 3.39 -20.60
C LYS A 89 -12.95 4.47 -19.65
N SER A 90 -13.89 5.32 -20.08
CA SER A 90 -14.42 6.39 -19.22
C SER A 90 -15.17 5.86 -17.98
N LEU A 91 -15.90 4.76 -18.11
CA LEU A 91 -16.57 4.09 -16.98
C LEU A 91 -15.56 3.51 -16.00
N LEU A 92 -14.50 2.85 -16.49
CA LEU A 92 -13.44 2.27 -15.66
C LEU A 92 -12.64 3.35 -14.93
N GLN A 93 -12.29 4.45 -15.61
CA GLN A 93 -11.63 5.60 -15.00
C GLN A 93 -12.49 6.23 -13.88
N LEU A 94 -13.81 6.33 -14.11
CA LEU A 94 -14.74 6.83 -13.10
C LEU A 94 -14.87 5.89 -11.90
N ALA A 95 -14.83 4.58 -12.13
CA ALA A 95 -14.78 3.60 -11.05
C ALA A 95 -13.46 3.71 -10.26
N GLU A 96 -12.33 3.84 -10.95
CA GLU A 96 -11.01 3.94 -10.34
C GLU A 96 -10.89 5.15 -9.41
N ILE A 97 -11.27 6.36 -9.87
CA ILE A 97 -11.17 7.58 -9.04
C ILE A 97 -12.07 7.52 -7.81
N LYS A 98 -13.27 6.91 -7.92
CA LYS A 98 -14.18 6.72 -6.78
C LYS A 98 -13.55 5.81 -5.73
N HIS A 99 -12.96 4.69 -6.15
CA HIS A 99 -12.24 3.80 -5.24
C HIS A 99 -10.97 4.46 -4.67
N ALA A 100 -10.30 5.32 -5.44
CA ALA A 100 -9.04 5.94 -5.03
C ALA A 100 -9.29 6.89 -3.87
N ARG A 101 -10.30 7.76 -4.02
CA ARG A 101 -10.74 8.70 -2.99
C ARG A 101 -11.21 7.98 -1.73
N LEU A 102 -12.05 6.96 -1.89
CA LEU A 102 -12.52 6.14 -0.76
C LEU A 102 -11.35 5.51 -0.01
N ALA A 103 -10.36 4.96 -0.74
CA ALA A 103 -9.19 4.35 -0.13
C ALA A 103 -8.27 5.36 0.58
N MET A 104 -8.12 6.58 0.08
CA MET A 104 -7.34 7.61 0.77
C MET A 104 -7.96 7.99 2.12
N VAL A 105 -9.29 8.21 2.14
CA VAL A 105 -10.04 8.48 3.38
C VAL A 105 -9.97 7.30 4.34
N ALA A 106 -10.15 6.08 3.83
CA ALA A 106 -10.05 4.86 4.63
C ALA A 106 -8.64 4.68 5.24
N PHE A 107 -7.58 5.00 4.49
CA PHE A 107 -6.21 4.93 5.02
C PHE A 107 -5.98 5.94 6.15
N LEU A 108 -6.47 7.17 5.99
CA LEU A 108 -6.41 8.18 7.03
C LEU A 108 -7.15 7.71 8.30
N ALA A 109 -8.34 7.14 8.14
CA ALA A 109 -9.12 6.58 9.25
C ALA A 109 -8.42 5.39 9.93
N LEU A 110 -7.78 4.50 9.17
CA LEU A 110 -6.99 3.39 9.71
C LEU A 110 -5.79 3.88 10.54
N ARG A 111 -5.19 5.01 10.16
CA ARG A 111 -4.06 5.60 10.87
C ARG A 111 -4.49 6.36 12.14
N SER A 112 -5.62 7.05 12.11
CA SER A 112 -6.11 7.83 13.25
C SER A 112 -6.73 6.96 14.36
N ARG A 113 -7.39 5.86 14.00
CA ARG A 113 -8.04 4.94 14.95
C ARG A 113 -7.13 4.40 16.08
N PRO A 114 -5.90 3.89 15.84
CA PRO A 114 -5.03 3.44 16.92
C PRO A 114 -4.51 4.59 17.81
N LEU A 115 -4.41 5.81 17.29
CA LEU A 115 -4.02 6.98 18.09
C LEU A 115 -5.10 7.32 19.13
N LEU A 116 -6.37 7.21 18.74
CA LEU A 116 -7.51 7.45 19.64
C LEU A 116 -7.70 6.33 20.66
N LEU A 117 -7.47 5.05 20.27
CA LEU A 117 -7.53 3.94 21.23
C LEU A 117 -6.38 3.95 22.23
N VAL A 118 -5.17 4.39 21.84
CA VAL A 118 -4.05 4.58 22.78
C VAL A 118 -4.35 5.74 23.75
N LYS A 119 -4.95 6.83 23.27
CA LYS A 119 -5.39 7.95 24.12
C LYS A 119 -6.46 7.49 25.12
N ALA A 120 -7.45 6.71 24.68
CA ALA A 120 -8.51 6.17 25.53
C ALA A 120 -7.99 5.16 26.58
N HIS A 121 -7.06 4.28 26.19
CA HIS A 121 -6.48 3.28 27.10
C HIS A 121 -5.51 3.91 28.12
N SER A 122 -4.84 5.02 27.77
CA SER A 122 -4.05 5.82 28.71
C SER A 122 -4.92 6.56 29.73
N THR A 123 -6.21 6.75 29.47
CA THR A 123 -7.15 7.46 30.36
C THR A 123 -8.01 6.54 31.23
N THR A 124 -8.06 5.22 30.96
CA THR A 124 -8.95 4.28 31.67
C THR A 124 -8.24 3.17 32.47
N GLY A 125 -6.90 3.08 32.43
CA GLY A 125 -6.14 2.27 33.38
C GLY A 125 -6.45 0.76 33.41
N LEU A 126 -7.03 0.18 32.35
CA LEU A 126 -7.23 -1.27 32.31
C LEU A 126 -5.93 -2.01 31.96
N PRO A 127 -5.59 -3.11 32.67
CA PRO A 127 -4.39 -3.90 32.40
C PRO A 127 -4.49 -4.75 31.12
N THR A 128 -3.31 -5.07 30.59
CA THR A 128 -3.02 -5.76 29.31
C THR A 128 -3.56 -7.18 29.19
#